data_AF-A0A8K0CQQ7-F1
#
_entry.id   AF-A0A8K0CQQ7-F1
#
_cell.length_a   1.000
_cell.length_b   1.000
_cell.length_c   1.000
_cell.angle_alpha   90.00
_cell.angle_beta   90.00
_cell.angle_gamma   90.00
#
_symmetry.space_group_name_H-M   'P 1'
#
loop_
_entity.id
_entity.type
_entity.pdbx_description
1 polymer ?
#
loop_
_entity_poly.entity_id
_entity_poly.type
_entity_poly.pdbx_seq_one_letter_code
_entity_poly.pdbx_strand_id
1 'polypeptide(L)'
;MWIQKNTSVIETGQERHRGKTRNVECDKSYGENCEKPDMSPEDFKIEARTFLEQLAKTEGEIQEIQTQTKNQRESDIWYLERRNRLTASTFGEVCKRRNTTSCKSLVERIRCPRPFYARSIEWGIKNEKLTIEQLEKVIGRKTEPCSLFIDPELPYLAARFS
;
A
#
# COMPACT_ATOMS: atom_id res chain seq x y z
N MET A 1 2.53 -29.59 -58.94
CA MET A 1 1.64 -28.42 -59.05
C MET A 1 0.75 -28.40 -57.81
N TRP A 2 1.12 -27.63 -56.78
CA TRP A 2 0.28 -27.31 -55.63
C TRP A 2 0.57 -25.86 -55.25
N ILE A 3 -0.51 -25.07 -55.16
CA ILE A 3 -0.52 -23.61 -55.12
C ILE A 3 -0.26 -23.12 -53.69
N GLN A 4 0.56 -22.07 -53.58
CA GLN A 4 0.91 -21.35 -52.36
C GLN A 4 -0.32 -20.75 -51.65
N LYS A 5 -0.41 -20.90 -50.33
CA LYS A 5 -1.25 -20.05 -49.48
C LYS A 5 -0.37 -19.02 -48.79
N ASN A 6 -0.54 -17.76 -49.21
CA ASN A 6 -0.07 -16.58 -48.50
C ASN A 6 -0.84 -16.45 -47.18
N THR A 7 -0.14 -16.30 -46.06
CA THR A 7 -0.73 -15.81 -44.82
C THR A 7 0.19 -14.73 -44.26
N SER A 8 -0.23 -13.48 -44.46
CA SER A 8 0.37 -12.29 -43.89
C SER A 8 0.24 -12.33 -42.36
N VAL A 9 1.38 -12.38 -41.66
CA VAL A 9 1.47 -12.15 -40.22
C VAL A 9 1.18 -10.67 -39.97
N ILE A 10 0.07 -10.39 -39.30
CA ILE A 10 -0.27 -9.03 -38.87
C ILE A 10 0.41 -8.84 -37.51
N GLU A 11 1.56 -8.19 -37.51
CA GLU A 11 2.22 -7.73 -36.28
C GLU A 11 1.40 -6.58 -35.67
N THR A 12 0.55 -6.87 -34.69
CA THR A 12 -0.03 -5.83 -33.83
C THR A 12 0.94 -5.53 -32.69
N GLY A 13 1.96 -4.73 -32.98
CA GLY A 13 2.78 -4.08 -31.97
C GLY A 13 1.97 -3.00 -31.25
N GLN A 14 1.35 -3.32 -30.12
CA GLN A 14 0.85 -2.30 -29.20
C GLN A 14 1.99 -1.88 -28.27
N GLU A 15 2.59 -0.73 -28.58
CA GLU A 15 3.53 -0.05 -27.69
C GLU A 15 2.87 0.20 -26.33
N ARG A 16 3.48 -0.36 -25.29
CA ARG A 16 3.08 -0.13 -23.91
C ARG A 16 3.47 1.30 -23.54
N HIS A 17 2.50 2.21 -23.52
CA HIS A 17 2.70 3.53 -22.94
C HIS A 17 3.04 3.37 -21.44
N ARG A 18 4.33 3.44 -21.12
CA ARG A 18 4.84 3.65 -19.76
C ARG A 18 4.31 5.00 -19.29
N GLY A 19 3.27 4.97 -18.46
CA GLY A 19 2.82 6.16 -17.74
C GLY A 19 3.99 6.74 -16.95
N LYS A 20 4.20 8.05 -17.05
CA LYS A 20 5.21 8.79 -16.29
C LYS A 20 5.01 8.50 -14.80
N THR A 21 5.96 7.79 -14.20
CA THR A 21 6.09 7.65 -12.75
C THR A 21 6.24 9.04 -12.15
N ARG A 22 5.27 9.49 -11.37
CA ARG A 22 5.53 10.55 -10.39
C ARG A 22 6.66 10.02 -9.50
N ASN A 23 7.79 10.71 -9.53
CA ASN A 23 8.96 10.38 -8.72
C ASN A 23 8.57 10.71 -7.27
N VAL A 24 8.01 9.73 -6.56
CA VAL A 24 7.91 9.82 -5.11
C VAL A 24 9.35 9.67 -4.65
N GLU A 25 9.95 10.77 -4.18
CA GLU A 25 11.33 10.82 -3.70
C GLU A 25 11.44 9.92 -2.46
N CYS A 26 11.71 8.67 -2.76
CA CYS A 26 11.72 7.57 -1.83
C CYS A 26 13.10 7.49 -1.20
N ASP A 27 13.30 8.27 -0.14
CA ASP A 27 14.43 8.25 0.78
C ASP A 27 15.83 8.03 0.17
N LYS A 28 16.52 9.13 -0.15
CA LYS A 28 17.96 9.15 -0.51
C LYS A 28 18.86 8.54 0.57
N SER A 29 18.35 8.34 1.78
CA SER A 29 19.09 7.81 2.93
C SER A 29 19.11 6.27 2.96
N TYR A 30 18.26 5.61 2.17
CA TYR A 30 18.25 4.15 2.05
C TYR A 30 19.17 3.74 0.90
N GLY A 31 20.42 3.41 1.24
CA GLY A 31 21.45 3.07 0.24
C GLY A 31 21.04 1.91 -0.68
N GLU A 32 21.58 1.89 -1.90
CA GLU A 32 21.19 0.96 -2.99
C GLU A 32 21.22 -0.52 -2.58
N ASN A 33 21.99 -0.91 -1.55
CA ASN A 33 22.21 -2.29 -1.11
C ASN A 33 22.09 -2.51 0.41
N CYS A 34 21.06 -1.94 1.05
CA CYS A 34 20.80 -2.20 2.47
C CYS A 34 20.30 -3.65 2.68
N GLU A 35 21.23 -4.60 2.91
CA GLU A 35 20.92 -6.01 3.21
C GLU A 35 20.88 -6.31 4.71
N LYS A 36 21.60 -5.52 5.50
CA LYS A 36 21.69 -5.64 6.96
C LYS A 36 21.82 -4.25 7.60
N PRO A 37 21.37 -4.07 8.85
CA PRO A 37 21.62 -2.84 9.61
C PRO A 37 23.14 -2.62 9.79
N ASP A 38 23.58 -1.37 9.71
CA ASP A 38 24.96 -0.95 10.03
C ASP A 38 25.17 -0.82 11.55
N MET A 39 24.61 -1.76 12.32
CA MET A 39 24.64 -1.76 13.79
C MET A 39 24.71 -3.20 14.31
N SER A 40 25.11 -3.35 15.57
CA SER A 40 25.17 -4.67 16.20
C SER A 40 23.76 -5.30 16.31
N PRO A 41 23.66 -6.64 16.38
CA PRO A 41 22.37 -7.30 16.63
C PRO A 41 21.69 -6.84 17.93
N GLU A 42 22.47 -6.46 18.93
CA GLU A 42 22.02 -5.93 20.21
C GLU A 42 21.43 -4.53 20.04
N ASP A 43 22.15 -3.62 19.39
CA ASP A 43 21.70 -2.26 19.11
C ASP A 43 20.43 -2.28 18.24
N PHE A 44 20.38 -3.17 17.24
CA PHE A 44 19.18 -3.34 16.41
C PHE A 44 17.95 -3.71 17.23
N LYS A 45 18.09 -4.60 18.23
CA LYS A 45 16.96 -4.98 19.10
C LYS A 45 16.52 -3.81 19.98
N ILE A 46 17.47 -2.98 20.44
CA ILE A 46 17.17 -1.78 21.24
C ILE A 46 16.40 -0.79 20.39
N GLU A 47 16.93 -0.42 19.23
CA GLU A 47 16.29 0.52 18.29
C GLU A 47 14.93 0.02 17.81
N ALA A 48 14.79 -1.27 17.51
CA ALA A 48 13.51 -1.86 17.13
C ALA A 48 12.47 -1.73 18.24
N ARG A 49 12.87 -1.93 19.51
CA ARG A 49 11.98 -1.75 20.66
C ARG A 49 11.59 -0.29 20.83
N THR A 50 12.55 0.62 20.80
CA THR A 50 12.30 2.06 20.90
C THR A 50 11.36 2.54 19.79
N PHE A 51 11.53 2.05 18.57
CA PHE A 51 10.62 2.35 17.47
C PHE A 51 9.19 1.84 17.74
N LEU A 52 9.03 0.61 18.25
CA LEU A 52 7.72 0.08 18.60
C LEU A 52 7.04 0.87 19.72
N GLU A 53 7.80 1.33 20.72
CA GLU A 53 7.31 2.20 21.79
C GLU A 53 6.86 3.57 21.25
N GLN A 54 7.58 4.14 20.27
CA GLN A 54 7.18 5.39 19.61
C GLN A 54 5.92 5.26 18.75
N LEU A 55 5.62 4.06 18.27
CA LEU A 55 4.39 3.79 17.52
C LEU A 55 3.16 3.67 18.42
N ALA A 56 3.34 3.37 19.70
CA ALA A 56 2.26 3.30 20.65
C ALA A 56 1.54 4.65 20.74
N LYS A 57 0.21 4.60 20.73
CA LYS A 57 -0.66 5.76 20.79
C LYS A 57 -1.68 5.56 21.88
N THR A 58 -2.01 6.63 22.58
CA THR A 58 -3.14 6.65 23.51
C THR A 58 -4.46 6.51 22.75
N GLU A 59 -5.51 6.07 23.43
CA GLU A 59 -6.84 5.93 22.83
C GLU A 59 -7.32 7.26 22.21
N GLY A 60 -7.06 8.40 22.86
CA GLY A 60 -7.39 9.72 22.34
C GLY A 60 -6.64 10.05 21.04
N GLU A 61 -5.35 9.73 20.96
CA GLU A 61 -4.57 9.92 19.72
C GLU A 61 -5.06 8.99 18.60
N ILE A 62 -5.43 7.75 18.91
CA ILE A 62 -5.96 6.81 17.92
C ILE A 62 -7.27 7.35 17.33
N GLN A 63 -8.17 7.86 18.17
CA GLN A 63 -9.45 8.45 17.74
C GLN A 63 -9.25 9.72 16.90
N GLU A 64 -8.28 10.53 17.27
CA GLU A 64 -7.89 11.72 16.52
C GLU A 64 -7.36 11.34 15.13
N ILE A 65 -6.44 10.37 15.05
CA ILE A 65 -5.93 9.83 13.79
C ILE A 65 -7.08 9.25 12.95
N GLN A 66 -7.99 8.48 13.54
CA GLN A 66 -9.16 7.95 12.82
C GLN A 66 -10.00 9.07 12.21
N THR A 67 -10.22 10.16 12.95
CA THR A 67 -11.00 11.31 12.47
C THR A 67 -10.29 12.03 11.33
N GLN A 68 -8.99 12.29 11.48
CA GLN A 68 -8.19 12.98 10.46
C GLN A 68 -7.92 12.14 9.19
N THR A 69 -8.15 10.82 9.26
CA THR A 69 -7.92 9.89 8.15
C THR A 69 -9.19 9.41 7.45
N LYS A 70 -10.37 9.95 7.79
CA LYS A 70 -11.66 9.61 7.16
C LYS A 70 -11.65 9.74 5.62
N ASN A 71 -10.94 10.74 5.09
CA ASN A 71 -10.83 10.97 3.65
C ASN A 71 -9.64 10.23 3.00
N GLN A 72 -9.07 9.23 3.69
CA GLN A 72 -8.00 8.33 3.26
C GLN A 72 -6.94 8.98 2.36
N ARG A 73 -7.12 8.86 1.03
CA ARG A 73 -6.15 9.26 0.00
C ARG A 73 -5.90 10.77 -0.07
N GLU A 74 -6.81 11.57 0.47
CA GLU A 74 -6.69 13.03 0.53
C GLU A 74 -6.02 13.52 1.83
N SER A 75 -5.73 12.62 2.78
CA SER A 75 -5.10 12.93 4.06
C SER A 75 -3.61 12.57 4.05
N ASP A 76 -2.75 13.57 4.24
CA ASP A 76 -1.30 13.32 4.35
C ASP A 76 -0.96 12.47 5.59
N ILE A 77 -1.71 12.66 6.68
CA ILE A 77 -1.59 11.87 7.91
C ILE A 77 -1.87 10.41 7.64
N TRP A 78 -2.82 10.10 6.76
CA TRP A 78 -3.10 8.72 6.37
C TRP A 78 -1.87 8.05 5.74
N TYR A 79 -1.10 8.75 4.89
CA TYR A 79 0.13 8.21 4.32
C TYR A 79 1.24 8.07 5.38
N LEU A 80 1.37 9.04 6.28
CA LEU A 80 2.37 9.05 7.36
C LEU A 80 2.17 7.91 8.36
N GLU A 81 0.92 7.66 8.77
CA GLU A 81 0.61 6.59 9.73
C GLU A 81 0.69 5.21 9.06
N ARG A 82 0.32 5.12 7.78
CA ARG A 82 0.33 3.87 7.01
C ARG A 82 1.74 3.38 6.67
N ARG A 83 2.69 4.26 6.35
CA ARG A 83 4.08 3.86 6.06
C ARG A 83 4.80 3.24 7.25
N ASN A 84 4.30 3.51 8.46
CA ASN A 84 4.84 3.03 9.72
C ASN A 84 4.17 1.74 10.22
N ARG A 85 3.11 1.25 9.55
CA ARG A 85 2.28 0.12 10.01
C ARG A 85 2.04 -0.92 8.93
N LEU A 86 1.92 -2.16 9.36
CA LEU A 86 1.44 -3.25 8.52
C LEU A 86 -0.08 -3.13 8.38
N THR A 87 -0.54 -3.08 7.14
CA THR A 87 -1.98 -3.04 6.83
C THR A 87 -2.47 -4.38 6.35
N ALA A 88 -3.78 -4.64 6.45
CA ALA A 88 -4.38 -5.87 5.94
C ALA A 88 -3.94 -6.23 4.49
N SER A 89 -3.77 -5.23 3.62
CA SER A 89 -3.30 -5.42 2.23
C SER A 89 -1.85 -5.91 2.09
N THR A 90 -0.99 -5.69 3.10
CA THR A 90 0.42 -6.12 3.08
C THR A 90 0.69 -7.28 4.03
N PHE A 91 -0.17 -7.46 5.05
CA PHE A 91 0.00 -8.48 6.09
C PHE A 91 0.09 -9.90 5.52
N GLY A 92 -0.76 -10.23 4.53
CA GLY A 92 -0.73 -11.54 3.89
C GLY A 92 0.60 -11.87 3.20
N GLU A 93 1.29 -10.86 2.65
CA GLU A 93 2.61 -11.03 2.06
C GLU A 93 3.70 -11.22 3.12
N VAL A 94 3.61 -10.47 4.22
CA VAL A 94 4.52 -10.60 5.37
C VAL A 94 4.46 -12.03 5.92
N CYS A 95 3.26 -12.55 6.18
CA CYS A 95 3.07 -13.89 6.72
C CYS A 95 3.56 -15.01 5.78
N LYS A 96 3.47 -14.82 4.47
CA LYS A 96 3.87 -15.81 3.46
C LYS A 96 5.35 -15.72 3.07
N ARG A 97 6.08 -14.71 3.56
CA ARG A 97 7.49 -14.51 3.22
C ARG A 97 8.33 -15.66 3.76
N ARG A 98 9.12 -16.28 2.89
CA ARG A 98 10.11 -17.30 3.27
C ARG A 98 11.34 -16.64 3.88
N ASN A 99 11.95 -17.28 4.87
CA ASN A 99 13.19 -16.78 5.49
C ASN A 99 14.34 -16.56 4.48
N THR A 100 14.36 -17.31 3.38
CA THR A 100 15.34 -17.19 2.30
C THR A 100 15.09 -16.01 1.35
N THR A 101 13.90 -15.42 1.38
CA THR A 101 13.55 -14.28 0.53
C THR A 101 13.82 -12.99 1.30
N SER A 102 14.68 -12.12 0.74
CA SER A 102 14.95 -10.80 1.30
C SER A 102 13.66 -10.01 1.53
N CYS A 103 13.58 -9.32 2.68
CA CYS A 103 12.46 -8.44 2.99
C CYS A 103 12.57 -7.06 2.33
N LYS A 104 13.71 -6.73 1.68
CA LYS A 104 13.99 -5.42 1.09
C LYS A 104 12.84 -4.87 0.25
N SER A 105 12.40 -5.61 -0.77
CA SER A 105 11.32 -5.16 -1.68
C SER A 105 9.98 -4.97 -0.98
N LEU A 106 9.71 -5.76 0.06
CA LEU A 106 8.49 -5.66 0.85
C LEU A 106 8.53 -4.41 1.74
N VAL A 107 9.66 -4.18 2.42
CA VAL A 107 9.89 -2.99 3.25
C VAL A 107 9.82 -1.72 2.40
N GLU A 108 10.49 -1.70 1.24
CA GLU A 108 10.40 -0.59 0.28
C GLU A 108 8.96 -0.31 -0.13
N ARG A 109 8.18 -1.35 -0.46
CA ARG A 109 6.77 -1.19 -0.86
C ARG A 109 5.88 -0.66 0.26
N ILE A 110 6.12 -1.07 1.51
CA ILE A 110 5.37 -0.60 2.68
C ILE A 110 5.72 0.86 2.99
N ARG A 111 7.01 1.17 3.09
CA ARG A 111 7.51 2.50 3.46
C ARG A 111 7.20 3.54 2.38
N CYS A 112 7.21 3.10 1.13
CA CYS A 112 7.21 3.98 -0.02
C CYS A 112 6.39 3.39 -1.16
N PRO A 113 5.05 3.40 -1.01
CA PRO A 113 4.17 2.85 -2.01
C PRO A 113 4.31 3.63 -3.32
N ARG A 114 4.73 2.93 -4.38
CA ARG A 114 4.78 3.52 -5.72
C ARG A 114 3.37 3.58 -6.30
N PRO A 115 2.98 4.69 -6.95
CA PRO A 115 1.69 4.77 -7.62
C PRO A 115 1.66 3.74 -8.75
N PHE A 116 0.63 2.89 -8.72
CA PHE A 116 0.38 1.89 -9.74
C PHE A 116 -0.87 2.28 -10.53
N TYR A 117 -0.72 2.34 -11.85
CA TYR A 117 -1.80 2.73 -12.76
C TYR A 117 -2.19 1.52 -13.62
N ALA A 118 -3.46 1.15 -13.55
CA ALA A 118 -4.07 0.17 -14.43
C ALA A 118 -5.49 0.62 -14.77
N ARG A 119 -5.96 0.30 -15.98
CA ARG A 119 -7.31 0.68 -16.43
C ARG A 119 -8.39 0.13 -15.49
N SER A 120 -8.20 -1.06 -14.94
CA SER A 120 -9.11 -1.65 -13.95
C SER A 120 -9.17 -0.86 -12.65
N ILE A 121 -8.03 -0.36 -12.17
CA ILE A 121 -7.95 0.48 -10.96
C ILE A 121 -8.60 1.84 -11.21
N GLU A 122 -8.32 2.46 -12.35
CA GLU A 122 -8.95 3.74 -12.73
C GLU A 122 -10.47 3.60 -12.85
N TRP A 123 -10.93 2.52 -13.48
CA TRP A 123 -12.36 2.21 -13.56
C TRP A 123 -12.97 2.02 -12.17
N GLY A 124 -12.30 1.28 -11.28
CA GLY A 124 -12.74 1.10 -9.89
C GLY A 124 -12.90 2.44 -9.17
N ILE A 125 -11.88 3.31 -9.22
CA ILE A 125 -11.92 4.64 -8.60
C ILE A 125 -13.07 5.49 -9.16
N LYS A 126 -13.30 5.48 -10.47
CA LYS A 126 -14.36 6.29 -11.10
C LYS A 126 -15.77 5.81 -10.73
N ASN A 127 -15.95 4.50 -10.56
CA ASN A 127 -17.26 3.89 -10.33
C ASN A 127 -17.55 3.59 -8.85
N GLU A 128 -16.57 3.75 -7.95
CA GLU A 128 -16.71 3.52 -6.52
C GLU A 128 -17.89 4.30 -5.94
N LYS A 129 -17.96 5.61 -6.21
CA LYS A 129 -19.06 6.47 -5.75
C LYS A 129 -20.44 5.99 -6.23
N LEU A 130 -20.57 5.66 -7.52
CA LEU A 130 -21.82 5.16 -8.09
C LEU A 130 -22.23 3.81 -7.48
N THR A 131 -21.24 2.95 -7.22
CA THR A 131 -21.46 1.64 -6.61
C THR A 131 -21.95 1.79 -5.18
N ILE A 132 -21.37 2.70 -4.40
CA ILE A 132 -21.81 3.04 -3.04
C ILE A 132 -23.25 3.56 -3.07
N GLU A 133 -23.58 4.52 -3.94
CA GLU A 133 -24.94 5.07 -4.05
C GLU A 133 -25.99 4.00 -4.40
N GLN A 134 -25.63 3.03 -5.25
CA GLN A 134 -26.50 1.91 -5.58
C GLN A 134 -26.63 0.93 -4.40
N LEU A 135 -25.54 0.63 -3.72
CA LEU A 135 -25.50 -0.23 -2.54
C LEU A 135 -26.39 0.33 -1.43
N GLU A 136 -26.29 1.64 -1.15
CA GLU A 136 -27.11 2.32 -0.15
C GLU A 136 -28.61 2.23 -0.46
N LYS A 137 -28.99 2.33 -1.74
CA LYS A 137 -30.38 2.18 -2.18
C LYS A 137 -30.90 0.76 -1.96
N VAL A 138 -30.07 -0.25 -2.22
CA VAL A 138 -30.44 -1.67 -2.07
C VAL A 138 -30.52 -2.07 -0.59
N ILE A 139 -29.54 -1.65 0.21
CA ILE A 139 -29.47 -1.97 1.64
C ILE A 139 -30.42 -1.09 2.48
N GLY A 140 -30.79 0.09 1.95
CA GLY A 140 -31.62 1.06 2.66
C GLY A 140 -30.89 1.75 3.82
N ARG A 141 -29.55 1.79 3.79
CA ARG A 141 -28.71 2.42 4.82
C ARG A 141 -27.63 3.26 4.18
N LYS A 142 -27.25 4.34 4.85
CA LYS A 142 -26.11 5.17 4.46
C LYS A 142 -24.79 4.50 4.86
N THR A 143 -23.81 4.68 4.00
CA THR A 143 -22.43 4.27 4.21
C THR A 143 -21.62 5.46 4.72
N GLU A 144 -20.70 5.17 5.64
CA GLU A 144 -19.79 6.18 6.17
C GLU A 144 -18.40 6.00 5.53
N PRO A 145 -17.66 7.10 5.31
CA PRO A 145 -16.28 7.03 4.87
C PRO A 145 -15.43 6.21 5.85
N CYS A 146 -14.59 5.32 5.32
CA CYS A 146 -13.70 4.50 6.14
C CYS A 146 -12.43 5.26 6.51
N SER A 147 -11.99 5.13 7.76
CA SER A 147 -10.73 5.67 8.29
C SER A 147 -9.63 4.61 8.41
N LEU A 148 -8.46 5.01 8.90
CA LEU A 148 -7.41 4.10 9.33
C LEU A 148 -7.63 3.69 10.79
N PHE A 149 -7.85 2.40 11.03
CA PHE A 149 -8.02 1.84 12.38
C PHE A 149 -6.68 1.28 12.85
N ILE A 150 -6.14 1.82 13.94
CA ILE A 150 -4.89 1.34 14.56
C ILE A 150 -5.26 0.38 15.69
N ASP A 151 -4.51 -0.72 15.80
CA ASP A 151 -4.66 -1.65 16.92
C ASP A 151 -4.02 -1.06 18.19
N PRO A 152 -4.77 -0.94 19.30
CA PRO A 152 -4.26 -0.32 20.53
C PRO A 152 -3.23 -1.18 21.26
N GLU A 153 -3.24 -2.51 21.09
CA GLU A 153 -2.31 -3.44 21.73
C GLU A 153 -1.07 -3.68 20.86
N LEU A 154 -1.28 -3.74 19.54
CA LEU A 154 -0.25 -3.99 18.53
C LEU A 154 -0.11 -2.77 17.62
N PRO A 155 0.53 -1.68 18.06
CA PRO A 155 0.52 -0.39 17.37
C PRO A 155 1.16 -0.39 15.98
N TYR A 156 1.90 -1.44 15.63
CA TYR A 156 2.44 -1.67 14.29
C TYR A 156 1.42 -2.27 13.31
N LEU A 157 0.21 -2.62 13.76
CA LEU A 157 -0.89 -3.11 12.93
C LEU A 157 -1.94 -2.01 12.71
N ALA A 158 -2.47 -1.97 11.49
CA ALA A 158 -3.63 -1.15 11.17
C ALA A 158 -4.54 -1.83 10.14
N ALA A 159 -5.82 -1.49 10.17
CA ALA A 159 -6.80 -1.91 9.18
C ALA A 159 -7.37 -0.69 8.45
N ARG A 160 -7.69 -0.89 7.17
CA ARG A 160 -8.51 0.03 6.41
C ARG A 160 -9.55 -0.80 5.67
N PHE A 161 -10.77 -0.30 5.63
CA PHE A 161 -11.84 -0.84 4.80
C PHE A 161 -11.98 0.09 3.59
N SER A 162 -12.19 -0.49 2.40
CA SER A 162 -12.55 0.25 1.19
C SER A 162 -14.02 0.06 0.91
#